data_AF-A0A379WUH4-F1
#
_entry.id   AF-A0A379WUH4-F1
#
_cell.length_a   1.000
_cell.length_b   1.000
_cell.length_c   1.000
_cell.angle_alpha   90.00
_cell.angle_beta   90.00
_cell.angle_gamma   90.00
#
_symmetry.space_group_name_H-M   'P 1'
#
loop_
_entity.id
_entity.type
_entity.pdbx_description
1 polymer ?
#
loop_
_entity_poly.entity_id
_entity_poly.type
_entity_poly.pdbx_seq_one_letter_code
_entity_poly.pdbx_strand_id
1 'polypeptide(L)' 'MLKNSHSVIITPGYGMAVAQAQYPVAEITEKTACARYQRAFRHSSGGGSPAGHMNVLLAEAKVPYDIVLEMERNQ' A
#
# COMPACT_ATOMS: atom_id res chain seq x y z
N MET A 1 7.78 14.90 11.54
CA MET A 1 7.72 13.44 11.74
C MET A 1 8.30 12.71 10.53
N LEU A 2 7.64 12.66 9.36
CA LEU A 2 8.11 11.89 8.20
C LEU A 2 9.53 12.22 7.70
N LYS A 3 9.91 13.51 7.64
CA LYS A 3 11.24 13.94 7.15
C LYS A 3 12.44 13.42 7.96
N ASN A 4 12.22 13.05 9.22
CA ASN A 4 13.28 12.57 10.12
C ASN A 4 13.11 11.08 10.46
N SER A 5 12.27 10.37 9.71
CA SER A 5 12.03 8.94 9.92
C SER A 5 13.09 8.10 9.22
N HIS A 6 13.63 7.10 9.92
CA HIS A 6 14.58 6.14 9.35
C HIS A 6 13.93 4.97 8.62
N SER A 7 12.65 4.69 8.88
CA SER A 7 11.87 3.64 8.22
C SER A 7 10.39 4.00 8.27
N VAL A 8 9.70 3.82 7.15
CA VAL A 8 8.27 4.11 7.03
C VAL A 8 7.56 2.90 6.42
N ILE A 9 6.46 2.50 7.02
CA ILE A 9 5.57 1.50 6.45
C ILE A 9 4.26 2.19 6.10
N ILE A 10 3.82 2.03 4.86
CA ILE A 10 2.57 2.57 4.35
C ILE A 10 1.59 1.41 4.16
N THR A 11 0.46 1.47 4.84
CA THR A 11 -0.57 0.44 4.77
C THR A 11 -1.76 0.95 3.95
N PRO A 12 -1.79 0.75 2.61
CA PRO A 12 -2.90 1.19 1.78
C PRO A 12 -4.17 0.40 2.12
N GLY A 13 -5.31 1.07 2.03
CA GLY A 13 -6.61 0.48 2.32
C GLY A 13 -7.73 1.10 1.52
N TYR A 14 -8.97 0.71 1.82
CA TYR A 14 -10.15 1.11 1.06
C TYR A 14 -10.31 2.63 0.90
N GLY A 15 -9.95 3.42 1.91
CA GLY A 15 -9.99 4.89 1.81
C GLY A 15 -9.10 5.46 0.70
N MET A 16 -7.92 4.86 0.47
CA MET A 16 -7.05 5.25 -0.64
C MET A 16 -7.72 4.95 -2.00
N ALA A 17 -8.41 3.82 -2.10
CA ALA A 17 -9.13 3.42 -3.29
C ALA A 17 -10.28 4.37 -3.63
N VAL A 18 -11.13 4.65 -2.63
CA VAL A 18 -12.27 5.56 -2.78
C VAL A 18 -11.81 6.97 -3.15
N ALA A 19 -10.71 7.43 -2.57
CA ALA A 19 -10.16 8.75 -2.84
C ALA A 19 -9.27 8.83 -4.10
N GLN A 20 -9.01 7.70 -4.76
CA GLN A 20 -8.07 7.60 -5.89
C GLN A 20 -6.69 8.21 -5.58
N ALA A 21 -6.19 7.95 -4.36
CA ALA A 21 -4.99 8.58 -3.83
C ALA A 21 -3.69 7.79 -4.10
N GLN A 22 -3.70 6.80 -4.99
CA GLN A 22 -2.54 5.95 -5.27
C GLN A 22 -1.33 6.73 -5.80
N TYR A 23 -1.54 7.71 -6.68
CA TYR A 23 -0.48 8.54 -7.26
C TYR A 23 0.21 9.46 -6.23
N PRO A 24 -0.52 10.29 -5.45
CA PRO A 24 0.14 11.13 -4.44
C PRO A 24 0.80 10.29 -3.33
N VAL A 25 0.25 9.12 -2.99
CA VAL A 25 0.87 8.22 -2.02
C VAL A 25 2.17 7.60 -2.58
N ALA A 26 2.22 7.26 -3.87
CA ALA A 26 3.45 6.83 -4.56
C ALA A 26 4.52 7.93 -4.55
N GLU A 27 4.15 9.16 -4.88
CA GLU A 27 5.09 10.29 -4.87
C GLU A 27 5.69 10.57 -3.47
N ILE A 28 4.88 10.45 -2.42
CA ILE A 28 5.37 10.58 -1.02
C ILE A 28 6.37 9.47 -0.69
N THR A 29 6.15 8.26 -1.21
CA THR A 29 7.02 7.09 -0.99
C THR A 29 8.35 7.26 -1.71
N GLU A 30 8.35 7.73 -2.97
CA GLU A 30 9.58 8.02 -3.71
C GLU A 30 10.44 9.06 -2.99
N LYS A 31 9.81 10.08 -2.38
CA LYS A 31 10.51 11.10 -1.59
C LYS A 31 11.00 10.60 -0.24
N THR A 32 10.55 9.41 0.18
CA THR A 32 10.89 8.79 1.46
C THR A 32 11.67 7.52 1.17
N ALA A 33 12.98 7.63 0.97
CA ALA A 33 13.87 6.55 0.53
C ALA A 33 13.83 5.24 1.36
N CYS A 34 13.21 5.25 2.54
CA CYS A 34 13.05 4.11 3.44
C CYS A 34 11.58 3.67 3.60
N ALA A 35 10.71 4.01 2.65
CA ALA A 35 9.29 3.63 2.69
C ALA A 35 9.04 2.28 2.02
N ARG A 36 8.26 1.43 2.67
CA ARG A 36 7.75 0.17 2.12
C ARG A 36 6.24 0.13 2.21
N TYR A 37 5.60 -0.44 1.20
CA TYR A 37 4.17 -0.69 1.24
C TYR A 37 3.90 -2.01 1.91
N GLN A 38 2.92 -2.06 2.79
CA GLN A 38 2.48 -3.31 3.43
C GLN A 38 0.99 -3.47 3.18
N ARG A 39 0.58 -4.58 2.57
CA ARG A 39 -0.84 -4.76 2.22
C ARG A 39 -1.72 -4.72 3.46
N ALA A 40 -2.85 -4.00 3.44
CA ALA A 40 -3.85 -4.18 4.50
C ALA A 40 -4.57 -5.53 4.31
N PHE A 41 -4.58 -6.38 5.33
CA PHE A 41 -5.52 -7.49 5.38
C PHE A 41 -6.89 -6.95 5.75
N ARG A 42 -7.84 -6.92 4.81
CA ARG A 42 -9.26 -6.80 5.15
C ARG A 42 -9.88 -8.18 5.04
N HIS A 43 -10.33 -8.70 6.17
CA HIS A 43 -11.17 -9.90 6.23
C HIS A 43 -12.44 -9.60 5.43
N SER A 44 -12.51 -10.08 4.19
CA SER A 44 -13.70 -9.95 3.36
C SER A 44 -14.57 -11.17 3.62
N SER A 45 -15.60 -11.01 4.44
CA SER A 45 -16.63 -12.03 4.67
C SER A 45 -17.59 -12.19 3.48
N GLY A 46 -17.37 -11.48 2.36
CA GLY A 46 -18.24 -11.50 1.20
C GLY A 46 -17.53 -11.23 -0.12
N GLY A 47 -17.19 -12.31 -0.83
CA GLY A 47 -17.24 -12.43 -2.31
C GLY A 47 -16.35 -11.57 -3.21
N GLY A 48 -15.68 -10.53 -2.70
CA GLY A 48 -14.70 -9.74 -3.45
C GLY A 48 -13.37 -9.73 -2.70
N SER A 49 -12.24 -9.88 -3.41
CA SER A 49 -10.91 -9.90 -2.79
C SER A 49 -10.32 -8.47 -2.74
N PRO A 50 -10.44 -7.73 -1.62
CA PRO A 50 -9.78 -6.44 -1.45
C PRO A 50 -8.24 -6.54 -1.57
N ALA A 51 -7.69 -7.75 -1.38
CA ALA A 51 -6.26 -8.03 -1.57
C ALA A 51 -5.80 -7.82 -3.02
N GLY A 52 -6.66 -8.05 -4.02
CA GLY A 52 -6.33 -7.79 -5.43
C GLY A 52 -6.44 -6.31 -5.80
N HIS A 53 -7.41 -5.59 -5.24
CA HIS A 53 -7.70 -4.20 -5.60
C HIS A 53 -6.51 -3.27 -5.29
N MET A 54 -5.84 -3.45 -4.15
CA MET A 54 -4.70 -2.60 -3.80
C MET A 54 -3.49 -2.87 -4.70
N ASN A 55 -3.26 -4.12 -5.11
CA ASN A 55 -2.18 -4.45 -6.03
C ASN A 55 -2.38 -3.78 -7.40
N VAL A 56 -3.62 -3.74 -7.89
CA VAL A 56 -3.95 -3.03 -9.14
C VAL A 56 -3.65 -1.55 -9.01
N LEU A 57 -4.12 -0.88 -7.94
CA LEU A 57 -3.88 0.55 -7.75
C LEU A 57 -2.38 0.89 -7.59
N LEU A 58 -1.62 0.05 -6.89
CA LEU A 58 -0.17 0.23 -6.75
C LEU A 58 0.54 0.03 -8.09
N ALA A 59 0.12 -0.97 -8.89
CA ALA A 59 0.65 -1.19 -10.24
C ALA A 59 0.30 -0.03 -11.20
N GLU A 60 -0.91 0.50 -11.12
CA GLU A 60 -1.34 1.70 -11.87
C GLU A 60 -0.47 2.92 -11.53
N ALA A 61 -0.16 3.11 -10.24
CA ALA A 61 0.74 4.15 -9.76
C ALA A 61 2.23 3.83 -9.99
N LYS A 62 2.54 2.73 -10.69
CA LYS A 62 3.91 2.26 -11.01
C LYS A 62 4.79 2.04 -9.79
N VAL A 63 4.20 1.66 -8.66
CA VAL A 63 4.95 1.29 -7.46
C VAL A 63 5.76 0.02 -7.74
N PRO A 64 7.08 0.01 -7.51
CA PRO A 64 7.90 -1.17 -7.67
C PRO A 64 7.47 -2.33 -6.77
N TYR A 65 7.39 -3.55 -7.32
CA TYR A 65 6.92 -4.71 -6.57
C TYR A 65 7.87 -5.16 -5.45
N ASP A 66 9.16 -4.85 -5.55
CA ASP A 66 10.19 -5.17 -4.55
C ASP A 66 10.01 -4.42 -3.22
N ILE A 67 9.31 -3.29 -3.23
CA ILE A 67 8.97 -2.53 -2.03
C ILE A 67 7.55 -2.82 -1.51
N VAL A 68 6.81 -3.72 -2.17
CA VAL A 68 5.48 -4.18 -1.76
C VAL A 68 5.62 -5.44 -0.91
N LEU A 69 5.30 -5.31 0.37
CA LEU A 69 5.36 -6.39 1.34
C LEU A 69 4.04 -7.14 1.39
N GLU A 70 4.17 -8.45 1.21
CA GLU A 70 3.09 -9.38 1.37
C GLU A 70 2.81 -9.59 2.89
N MET A 71 1.59 -9.33 3.36
CA MET A 71 1.20 -9.76 4.72
C MET A 71 1.13 -11.28 4.79
N GLU A 72 1.82 -11.88 5.76
CA GLU A 72 1.59 -13.28 6.12
C GLU A 72 0.23 -13.41 6.82
N ARG A 73 -0.52 -14.45 6.46
CA ARG A 73 -1.72 -14.84 7.19
C ARG A 73 -1.27 -15.66 8.40
N ASN A 74 -1.45 -15.13 9.61
CA ASN A 74 -1.47 -16.00 10.78
C ASN A 74 -2.63 -17.00 10.59
N GLN A 75 -2.32 -18.29 10.62
CA GLN A 75 -3.29 -19.39 10.57
C GLN A 75 -4.24 -19.32 11.77
#